data_AF-A0A920P3V5-F1
#
_entry.id   AF-A0A920P3V5-F1
#
_cell.length_a   1.000
_cell.length_b   1.000
_cell.length_c   1.000
_cell.angle_alpha   90.00
_cell.angle_beta   90.00
_cell.angle_gamma   90.00
#
_symmetry.space_group_name_H-M   'P 1'
#
loop_
_entity.id
_entity.type
_entity.pdbx_description
1 polymer ?
#
loop_
_entity_poly.entity_id
_entity_poly.type
_entity_poly.pdbx_seq_one_letter_code
_entity_poly.pdbx_strand_id
1 'polypeptide(L)'
;MASPSICLSERVGFYGNSIGGTGPFLGLTETVFQNVFESLDRETGAVRYRKDIREAQIGDWLSVCPSTAGGHNWPSTSFHPESKLLIAPLSQSCMEIAGQDITIEAGRGGSGAVRMWMSMPGKEDLFGKWLPMT
;
A
#
# COMPACT_ATOMS: atom_id res chain seq x y z
N MET A 1 10.53 17.12 -24.34
CA MET A 1 11.03 16.22 -23.27
C MET A 1 9.83 15.85 -22.42
N ALA A 2 9.45 14.57 -22.38
CA ALA A 2 8.31 14.13 -21.59
C ALA A 2 8.69 14.19 -20.11
N SER A 3 7.95 14.94 -19.31
CA SER A 3 8.07 14.90 -17.84
C SER A 3 7.77 13.48 -17.37
N PRO A 4 8.58 12.89 -16.48
CA PRO A 4 8.27 11.59 -15.91
C PRO A 4 6.93 11.68 -15.15
N SER A 5 5.95 10.91 -15.57
CA SER A 5 4.70 10.73 -14.84
C SER A 5 4.91 9.64 -13.80
N ILE A 6 4.85 10.01 -12.53
CA ILE A 6 4.87 9.09 -11.39
C ILE A 6 3.42 8.64 -11.15
N CYS A 7 3.16 7.33 -11.22
CA CYS A 7 1.91 6.72 -10.81
C CYS A 7 2.12 6.02 -9.46
N LEU A 8 1.47 6.52 -8.42
CA LEU A 8 1.51 5.90 -7.09
C LEU A 8 0.50 4.75 -7.01
N SER A 9 0.96 3.55 -6.65
CA SER A 9 0.08 2.50 -6.13
C SER A 9 0.09 2.59 -4.61
N GLU A 10 -0.83 3.41 -4.11
CA GLU A 10 -0.72 4.09 -2.83
C GLU A 10 -0.78 3.12 -1.65
N ARG A 11 -1.69 2.14 -1.66
CA ARG A 11 -1.98 1.36 -0.44
C ARG A 11 -0.95 0.30 -0.09
N VAL A 12 -0.19 -0.25 -1.05
CA VAL A 12 0.80 -1.30 -0.76
C VAL A 12 2.24 -0.80 -0.81
N GLY A 13 2.43 0.50 -1.09
CA GLY A 13 3.74 1.15 -1.03
C GLY A 13 4.60 0.90 -2.27
N PHE A 14 4.00 0.90 -3.47
CA PHE A 14 4.74 0.77 -4.72
C PHE A 14 4.69 2.05 -5.54
N TYR A 15 5.86 2.47 -6.04
CA TYR A 15 6.00 3.56 -6.99
C TYR A 15 6.33 3.00 -8.37
N GLY A 16 5.50 3.31 -9.36
CA GLY A 16 5.73 3.01 -10.76
C GLY A 16 5.82 4.29 -11.58
N ASN A 17 6.72 4.31 -12.56
CA ASN A 17 6.70 5.36 -13.58
C ASN A 17 5.86 4.83 -14.76
N SER A 18 4.80 5.52 -15.16
CA SER A 18 4.08 5.24 -16.41
C SER A 18 3.54 6.55 -16.96
N ILE A 19 3.83 6.81 -18.24
CA ILE A 19 3.45 8.06 -18.91
C ILE A 19 1.93 8.03 -19.11
N GLY A 20 1.20 8.94 -18.44
CA GLY A 20 -0.21 9.23 -18.73
C GLY A 20 -1.19 8.05 -18.71
N GLY A 21 -0.91 6.98 -17.96
CA GLY A 21 -1.79 5.80 -17.84
C GLY A 21 -1.77 4.82 -19.02
N THR A 22 -0.99 5.09 -20.07
CA THR A 22 -0.87 4.21 -21.26
C THR A 22 0.58 3.86 -21.63
N GLY A 23 1.57 4.40 -20.91
CA GLY A 23 2.98 4.07 -21.11
C GLY A 23 3.36 2.66 -20.62
N PRO A 24 4.51 2.13 -21.08
CA PRO A 24 5.04 0.87 -20.60
C PRO A 24 5.30 0.93 -19.09
N PHE A 25 5.21 -0.20 -18.41
CA PHE A 25 5.64 -0.32 -17.02
C PHE A 25 7.15 -0.11 -16.94
N LEU A 26 7.59 0.82 -16.08
CA LEU A 26 9.01 1.19 -15.97
C LEU A 26 9.71 0.59 -14.76
N GLY A 27 8.99 -0.02 -13.82
CA GLY A 27 9.56 -0.63 -12.64
C GLY A 27 8.73 -0.39 -11.38
N LEU A 28 9.15 -1.06 -10.31
CA LEU A 28 8.49 -1.03 -9.01
C LEU A 28 9.50 -1.13 -7.89
N THR A 29 9.36 -0.23 -6.92
CA THR A 29 10.14 -0.21 -5.68
C THR A 29 9.22 -0.35 -4.48
N GLU A 30 9.54 -1.28 -3.59
CA GLU A 30 8.88 -1.44 -2.30
C GLU A 30 9.34 -0.33 -1.35
N THR A 31 8.40 0.42 -0.79
CA THR A 31 8.71 1.60 0.03
C THR A 31 8.57 1.36 1.54
N VAL A 32 7.73 0.39 1.91
CA VAL A 32 7.54 -0.12 3.26
C VAL A 32 7.43 -1.65 3.20
N PHE A 33 7.70 -2.33 4.30
CA PHE A 33 7.55 -3.78 4.37
C PHE A 33 6.11 -4.20 4.02
N GLN A 34 5.98 -5.19 3.15
CA GLN A 34 4.70 -5.81 2.82
C GLN A 34 4.76 -7.34 2.88
N ASN A 35 3.62 -7.95 3.21
CA ASN A 35 3.43 -9.41 3.19
C ASN A 35 2.10 -9.83 2.54
N VAL A 36 1.41 -8.91 1.87
CA VAL A 36 0.09 -9.17 1.25
C VAL A 36 0.19 -9.88 -0.09
N PHE A 37 1.34 -9.77 -0.76
CA PHE A 37 1.57 -10.41 -2.06
C PHE A 37 2.40 -11.68 -1.92
N GLU A 38 1.95 -12.76 -2.56
CA GLU A 38 2.74 -13.99 -2.70
C GLU A 38 3.73 -13.91 -3.86
N SER A 39 3.43 -13.12 -4.89
CA SER A 39 4.32 -12.92 -6.03
C SER A 39 4.16 -11.53 -6.61
N LEU A 40 5.29 -10.97 -7.06
CA LEU A 40 5.38 -9.70 -7.73
C LEU A 40 6.28 -9.86 -8.95
N ASP A 41 5.73 -9.61 -10.12
CA ASP A 41 6.47 -9.56 -11.38
C ASP A 41 7.08 -8.17 -11.57
N ARG A 42 8.42 -8.12 -11.56
CA ARG A 42 9.18 -6.86 -11.68
C ARG A 42 9.33 -6.39 -13.13
N GLU A 43 8.94 -7.19 -14.12
CA GLU A 43 8.95 -6.81 -15.53
C GLU A 43 7.61 -6.25 -15.97
N THR A 44 6.51 -6.82 -15.48
CA THR A 44 5.16 -6.42 -15.89
C THR A 44 4.43 -5.57 -14.85
N GLY A 45 4.87 -5.59 -13.59
CA GLY A 45 4.16 -4.99 -12.46
C GLY A 45 2.97 -5.81 -11.96
N ALA A 46 2.74 -7.01 -12.50
CA ALA A 46 1.67 -7.89 -12.06
C ALA A 46 1.91 -8.36 -10.62
N VAL A 47 0.88 -8.29 -9.79
CA VAL A 47 0.90 -8.73 -8.39
C VAL A 47 -0.13 -9.83 -8.16
N ARG A 48 0.18 -10.76 -7.25
CA ARG A 48 -0.75 -11.80 -6.80
C ARG A 48 -0.84 -11.76 -5.28
N TYR A 49 -2.05 -11.57 -4.75
CA TYR A 49 -2.28 -11.62 -3.29
C TYR A 49 -2.05 -13.03 -2.75
N ARG A 50 -1.55 -13.12 -1.52
CA ARG A 50 -1.42 -14.39 -0.79
C ARG A 50 -2.74 -15.16 -0.81
N LYS A 51 -2.66 -16.48 -0.93
CA LYS A 51 -3.81 -17.38 -1.08
C LYS A 51 -4.83 -17.23 0.06
N ASP A 52 -4.36 -17.12 1.30
CA ASP A 52 -5.20 -16.92 2.49
C ASP A 52 -6.05 -15.64 2.42
N ILE A 53 -5.52 -14.54 1.86
CA ILE A 53 -6.25 -13.29 1.63
C ILE A 53 -7.32 -13.48 0.56
N ARG A 54 -7.00 -14.21 -0.52
CA ARG A 54 -7.91 -14.43 -1.66
C ARG A 54 -9.07 -15.36 -1.31
N GLU A 55 -8.84 -16.30 -0.41
CA GLU A 55 -9.80 -17.33 0.00
C GLU A 55 -10.46 -17.03 1.36
N ALA A 56 -10.11 -15.92 2.00
CA ALA A 56 -10.62 -15.53 3.31
C ALA A 56 -12.15 -15.45 3.32
N GLN A 57 -12.74 -16.04 4.35
CA GLN A 57 -14.15 -15.97 4.68
C GLN A 57 -14.41 -14.98 5.81
N ILE A 58 -15.68 -14.69 6.07
CA ILE A 58 -16.08 -13.92 7.26
C ILE A 58 -15.59 -14.65 8.52
N GLY A 59 -14.97 -13.91 9.43
CA GLY A 59 -14.39 -14.45 10.66
C GLY A 59 -12.94 -14.94 10.53
N ASP A 60 -12.42 -15.13 9.32
CA ASP A 60 -11.01 -15.50 9.14
C ASP A 60 -10.10 -14.31 9.48
N TRP A 61 -9.13 -14.55 10.35
CA TRP A 61 -8.15 -13.55 10.76
C TRP A 61 -6.92 -13.60 9.86
N LEU A 62 -6.51 -12.43 9.38
CA LEU A 62 -5.35 -12.23 8.52
C LEU A 62 -4.38 -11.23 9.14
N SER A 63 -3.12 -11.63 9.22
CA SER A 63 -2.02 -10.75 9.60
C SER A 63 -1.40 -10.11 8.35
N VAL A 64 -1.53 -8.79 8.21
CA VAL A 64 -1.13 -8.06 6.99
C VAL A 64 -0.33 -6.79 7.25
N CYS A 65 0.65 -6.57 6.38
CA CYS A 65 1.47 -5.38 6.24
C CYS A 65 1.49 -4.94 4.77
N PRO A 66 1.29 -3.65 4.45
CA PRO A 66 0.83 -2.61 5.37
C PRO A 66 -0.62 -2.86 5.81
N SER A 67 -1.04 -2.14 6.85
CA SER A 67 -2.42 -2.09 7.30
C SER A 67 -3.35 -1.45 6.26
N THR A 68 -4.65 -1.39 6.56
CA THR A 68 -5.61 -0.61 5.77
C THR A 68 -5.36 0.90 5.70
N ALA A 69 -4.44 1.46 6.51
CA ALA A 69 -3.99 2.84 6.31
C ALA A 69 -3.16 2.96 5.03
N GLY A 70 -2.60 1.85 4.56
CA GLY A 70 -1.70 1.77 3.43
C GLY A 70 -0.28 2.20 3.77
N GLY A 71 0.68 1.79 2.92
CA GLY A 71 2.04 2.30 2.98
C GLY A 71 2.12 3.78 2.62
N HIS A 72 1.25 4.22 1.71
CA HIS A 72 0.98 5.61 1.34
C HIS A 72 -0.55 5.78 1.15
N ASN A 73 -1.09 6.99 1.29
CA ASN A 73 -2.54 7.23 1.21
C ASN A 73 -2.77 8.67 0.73
N TRP A 74 -3.87 9.30 1.17
CA TRP A 74 -4.25 10.66 0.84
C TRP A 74 -3.21 11.78 1.10
N PRO A 75 -2.21 11.66 2.01
CA PRO A 75 -1.23 12.73 2.18
C PRO A 75 -0.35 12.91 0.94
N SER A 76 -0.23 14.15 0.45
CA SER A 76 0.44 14.46 -0.83
C SER A 76 1.92 14.08 -0.86
N THR A 77 2.36 13.54 -1.99
CA THR A 77 3.77 13.39 -2.37
C THR A 77 4.27 14.63 -3.13
N SER A 78 5.52 15.02 -2.91
CA SER A 78 6.16 16.15 -3.60
C SER A 78 7.35 15.68 -4.45
N PHE A 79 7.57 16.31 -5.59
CA PHE A 79 8.71 16.05 -6.49
C PHE A 79 9.47 17.33 -6.81
N HIS A 80 10.80 17.30 -6.63
CA HIS A 80 11.70 18.40 -6.95
C HIS A 80 12.50 18.07 -8.23
N PRO A 81 12.19 18.70 -9.39
CA PRO A 81 12.75 18.29 -10.68
C PRO A 81 14.26 18.43 -10.82
N GLU A 82 14.85 19.50 -10.25
CA GLU A 82 16.28 19.78 -10.41
C GLU A 82 17.16 18.74 -9.72
N SER A 83 16.77 18.35 -8.51
CA SER A 83 17.47 17.31 -7.74
C SER A 83 16.90 15.90 -7.95
N LYS A 84 15.88 15.76 -8.81
CA LYS A 84 15.12 14.52 -9.05
C LYS A 84 14.64 13.84 -7.77
N LEU A 85 14.33 14.62 -6.74
CA LEU A 85 13.98 14.10 -5.43
C LEU A 85 12.47 13.94 -5.32
N LEU A 86 12.02 12.72 -5.03
CA LEU A 86 10.65 12.46 -4.60
C LEU A 86 10.61 12.35 -3.07
N ILE A 87 9.69 13.05 -2.43
CA ILE A 87 9.44 12.99 -0.98
C ILE A 87 8.00 12.55 -0.76
N ALA A 88 7.84 11.37 -0.19
CA ALA A 88 6.55 10.79 0.13
C ALA A 88 6.39 10.55 1.64
N PRO A 89 5.26 10.96 2.25
CA PRO A 89 4.88 10.52 3.58
C PRO A 89 4.42 9.06 3.53
N LEU A 90 5.09 8.19 4.29
CA LEU A 90 4.77 6.77 4.38
C LEU A 90 4.30 6.40 5.79
N SER A 91 3.34 5.49 5.86
CA SER A 91 2.86 4.90 7.11
C SER A 91 3.38 3.48 7.27
N GLN A 92 4.09 3.23 8.36
CA GLN A 92 4.70 1.94 8.71
C GLN A 92 3.85 1.24 9.77
N SER A 93 2.67 0.76 9.36
CA SER A 93 1.75 0.03 10.23
C SER A 93 1.29 -1.26 9.60
N CYS A 94 0.99 -2.24 10.44
CA CYS A 94 0.39 -3.52 10.09
C CYS A 94 -0.93 -3.69 10.85
N MET A 95 -1.66 -4.76 10.57
CA MET A 95 -2.87 -5.09 11.32
C MET A 95 -3.19 -6.58 11.31
N GLU A 96 -3.92 -7.00 12.32
CA GLU A 96 -4.81 -8.17 12.21
C GLU A 96 -6.18 -7.68 11.73
N ILE A 97 -6.76 -8.36 10.73
CA ILE A 97 -8.08 -8.02 10.20
C ILE A 97 -8.93 -9.28 10.02
N ALA A 98 -10.21 -9.17 10.33
CA ALA A 98 -11.21 -10.18 9.97
C ALA A 98 -12.47 -9.52 9.44
N GLY A 99 -13.05 -10.11 8.39
CA GLY A 99 -14.36 -9.72 7.89
C GLY A 99 -15.44 -10.02 8.91
N GLN A 100 -16.46 -9.17 8.99
CA GLN A 100 -17.59 -9.33 9.90
C GLN A 100 -18.89 -9.44 9.10
N ASP A 101 -19.82 -10.27 9.56
CA ASP A 101 -21.19 -10.24 9.06
C ASP A 101 -21.89 -8.99 9.59
N ILE A 102 -22.22 -8.07 8.68
CA ILE A 102 -22.80 -6.77 9.02
C ILE A 102 -24.05 -6.51 8.17
N THR A 103 -25.10 -6.03 8.82
CA THR A 103 -26.25 -5.48 8.10
C THR A 103 -25.93 -4.06 7.64
N ILE A 104 -25.98 -3.82 6.32
CA ILE A 104 -25.82 -2.48 5.73
C ILE A 104 -27.19 -1.81 5.67
N GLU A 105 -27.42 -0.87 6.59
CA GLU A 105 -28.61 -0.01 6.65
C GLU A 105 -28.18 1.43 6.95
N ALA A 106 -29.05 2.41 6.69
CA ALA A 106 -28.70 3.82 6.89
C ALA A 106 -28.25 4.08 8.35
N GLY A 107 -27.01 4.54 8.52
CA GLY A 107 -26.40 4.78 9.84
C GLY A 107 -25.73 3.56 10.49
N ARG A 108 -25.69 2.40 9.82
CA ARG A 108 -25.05 1.16 10.31
C ARG A 108 -24.18 0.51 9.23
N GLY A 109 -23.35 -0.45 9.61
CA GLY A 109 -22.52 -1.25 8.72
C GLY A 109 -21.01 -0.97 8.89
N GLY A 110 -20.60 0.29 9.03
CA GLY A 110 -19.18 0.62 9.21
C GLY A 110 -18.30 0.04 8.08
N SER A 111 -17.08 -0.40 8.39
CA SER A 111 -16.14 -0.94 7.40
C SER A 111 -16.30 -2.43 7.08
N GLY A 112 -17.27 -3.12 7.70
CA GLY A 112 -17.47 -4.57 7.50
C GLY A 112 -16.31 -5.46 7.96
N ALA A 113 -15.40 -4.92 8.77
CA ALA A 113 -14.25 -5.64 9.28
C ALA A 113 -13.83 -5.09 10.63
N VAL A 114 -13.37 -5.99 11.50
CA VAL A 114 -12.67 -5.65 12.74
C VAL A 114 -11.18 -5.58 12.46
N ARG A 115 -10.49 -4.58 13.03
CA ARG A 115 -9.07 -4.33 12.80
C ARG A 115 -8.36 -4.10 14.12
N MET A 116 -7.24 -4.78 14.31
CA MET A 116 -6.31 -4.53 15.41
C MET A 116 -5.02 -3.99 14.80
N TRP A 117 -4.71 -2.74 15.08
CA TRP A 117 -3.52 -2.07 14.56
C TRP A 117 -2.28 -2.52 15.30
N MET A 118 -1.21 -2.73 14.54
CA MET A 118 0.08 -3.14 15.07
C MET A 118 1.17 -2.27 14.46
N SER A 119 2.22 -2.03 15.23
CA SER A 119 3.45 -1.47 14.67
C SER A 119 4.02 -2.41 13.63
N MET A 120 4.62 -1.85 12.58
CA MET A 120 5.37 -2.64 11.62
C MET A 120 6.60 -3.25 12.30
N PRO A 121 6.97 -4.52 12.02
CA PRO A 121 8.11 -5.18 12.67
C PRO A 121 9.41 -4.35 12.57
N GLY A 122 10.02 -4.05 13.72
CA GLY A 122 11.24 -3.24 13.80
C GLY A 122 11.03 -1.73 13.57
N LYS A 123 9.78 -1.26 13.67
CA LYS A 123 9.34 0.15 13.54
C LYS A 123 8.41 0.58 14.68
N GLU A 124 8.56 -0.02 15.85
CA GLU A 124 7.67 0.13 17.00
C GLU A 124 7.46 1.60 17.39
N ASP A 125 8.52 2.41 17.34
CA ASP A 125 8.51 3.86 17.62
C ASP A 125 8.63 4.74 16.35
N LEU A 126 8.46 4.15 15.16
CA LEU A 126 8.68 4.79 13.86
C LEU A 126 7.47 4.64 12.95
N PHE A 127 6.31 5.16 13.36
CA PHE A 127 5.09 5.07 12.55
C PHE A 127 5.24 5.74 11.17
N GLY A 128 5.91 6.91 11.12
CA GLY A 128 6.13 7.65 9.88
C GLY A 128 7.51 7.37 9.26
N LYS A 129 7.58 7.35 7.94
CA LYS A 129 8.84 7.36 7.18
C LYS A 129 8.75 8.37 6.03
N TRP A 130 9.82 9.13 5.84
CA TRP A 130 10.05 9.86 4.60
C TRP A 130 10.92 9.01 3.69
N LEU A 131 10.51 8.83 2.44
CA LEU A 131 11.33 8.16 1.45
C LEU A 131 11.85 9.19 0.44
N PRO A 132 13.16 9.50 0.46
CA PRO A 132 13.82 10.15 -0.66
C PRO A 132 14.09 9.11 -1.75
N MET A 133 13.59 9.34 -2.97
CA MET A 133 13.97 8.54 -4.15
C MET A 133 14.82 9.40 -5.09
N THR A 134 15.96 8.86 -5.52
CA THR A 134 16.94 9.47 -6.45
C THR A 134 17.16 8.58 -7.66
#